data_AF-A0ABC8SIA0-F1
#
_entry.id   AF-A0ABC8SIA0-F1
#
_cell.length_a   1.000
_cell.length_b   1.000
_cell.length_c   1.000
_cell.angle_alpha   90.00
_cell.angle_beta   90.00
_cell.angle_gamma   90.00
#
_symmetry.space_group_name_H-M   'P 1'
#
loop_
_entity.id
_entity.type
_entity.pdbx_description
1 polymer ?
#
loop_
_entity_poly.entity_id
_entity_poly.type
_entity_poly.pdbx_seq_one_letter_code
_entity_poly.pdbx_strand_id
1 'polypeptide(L)'
;INIGVLKNASEADHTLVFVADLIVQDRKTRRPPEKWYNSRDLVRVKRSIAMLRVIFEQILKNNREDSLTGPVNVAYDNILAPYHSYIANRFVHLFTMVEDLPTMEKLLEQLGETWDSAVDHMDRYVQASNMLQTTLRTYLTHMG
;
A
#
# COMPACT_ATOMS: atom_id res chain seq x y z
N ILE A 1 9.46 4.07 3.30
CA ILE A 1 9.29 2.63 3.63
C ILE A 1 10.60 1.96 3.29
N ASN A 2 11.23 1.21 4.21
CA ASN A 2 12.51 0.57 3.94
C ASN A 2 12.29 -0.92 3.58
N ILE A 3 12.17 -1.21 2.28
CA ILE A 3 11.98 -2.59 1.79
C ILE A 3 13.25 -3.42 1.99
N GLY A 4 14.43 -2.79 2.02
CA GLY A 4 15.71 -3.47 2.29
C GLY A 4 15.77 -4.12 3.66
N VAL A 5 15.20 -3.48 4.69
CA VAL A 5 15.09 -4.06 6.04
C VAL A 5 14.21 -5.31 6.04
N LEU A 6 13.11 -5.31 5.28
CA LEU A 6 12.23 -6.47 5.15
C LEU A 6 12.89 -7.60 4.35
N LYS A 7 13.68 -7.28 3.32
CA LYS A 7 14.46 -8.27 2.58
C LYS A 7 15.46 -8.99 3.48
N ASN A 8 16.25 -8.24 4.25
CA ASN A 8 17.23 -8.80 5.18
C ASN A 8 16.56 -9.63 6.29
N ALA A 9 15.36 -9.23 6.73
CA ALA A 9 14.56 -10.01 7.68
C ALA A 9 13.95 -11.28 7.06
N SER A 10 13.69 -11.28 5.74
CA SER A 10 13.13 -12.45 5.02
C SER A 10 14.15 -13.55 4.77
N GLU A 11 15.45 -13.21 4.73
CA GLU A 11 16.56 -14.16 4.56
C GLU A 11 16.77 -15.06 5.79
N ALA A 12 16.05 -14.82 6.89
CA ALA A 12 16.20 -15.50 8.17
C ALA A 12 15.05 -16.47 8.57
N ASP A 13 14.14 -16.84 7.64
CA ASP A 13 12.92 -17.69 7.84
C ASP A 13 11.76 -17.01 8.62
N HIS A 14 10.45 -17.07 8.28
CA HIS A 14 9.64 -17.70 7.21
C HIS A 14 8.27 -17.00 7.04
N THR A 15 7.81 -16.72 5.81
CA THR A 15 6.39 -16.42 5.46
C THR A 15 5.68 -15.21 6.11
N LEU A 16 4.56 -14.77 5.51
CA LEU A 16 3.70 -13.69 6.05
C LEU A 16 3.19 -13.96 7.48
N VAL A 17 3.13 -15.23 7.87
CA VAL A 17 2.70 -15.72 9.19
C VAL A 17 3.69 -15.30 10.28
N PHE A 18 4.99 -15.52 10.08
CA PHE A 18 6.02 -15.10 11.04
C PHE A 18 6.03 -13.59 11.26
N VAL A 19 5.79 -12.81 10.20
CA VAL A 19 5.75 -11.36 10.33
C VAL A 19 4.46 -10.89 11.02
N ALA A 20 3.35 -11.61 10.85
CA ALA A 20 2.14 -11.39 11.64
C ALA A 20 2.35 -11.74 13.12
N ASP A 21 3.09 -12.81 13.42
CA ASP A 21 3.48 -13.18 14.78
C ASP A 21 4.37 -12.12 15.43
N LEU A 22 5.31 -11.53 14.68
CA LEU A 22 6.12 -10.41 15.16
C LEU A 22 5.24 -9.20 15.53
N ILE A 23 4.23 -8.87 14.72
CA ILE A 23 3.28 -7.80 15.03
C ILE A 23 2.50 -8.12 16.32
N VAL A 24 2.04 -9.36 16.48
CA VAL A 24 1.33 -9.82 17.68
C VAL A 24 2.22 -9.76 18.91
N GLN A 25 3.47 -10.23 18.79
CA GLN A 25 4.44 -10.23 19.88
C GLN A 25 4.82 -8.81 20.31
N ASP A 26 5.06 -7.89 19.37
CA ASP A 26 5.34 -6.48 19.69
C ASP A 26 4.16 -5.82 20.43
N ARG A 27 2.91 -6.11 20.02
CA ARG A 27 1.70 -5.66 20.74
C ARG A 27 1.62 -6.23 22.15
N LYS A 28 1.91 -7.52 22.33
CA LYS A 28 1.86 -8.22 23.64
C LYS A 28 2.97 -7.76 24.59
N THR A 29 4.18 -7.51 24.07
CA THR A 29 5.36 -7.21 24.90
C THR A 29 5.44 -5.76 25.38
N ARG A 30 4.51 -4.87 24.97
CA ARG A 30 4.51 -3.43 25.32
C ARG A 30 5.87 -2.75 25.09
N ARG A 31 6.70 -3.29 24.17
CA ARG A 31 7.98 -2.68 23.82
C ARG A 31 7.71 -1.26 23.31
N PRO A 32 8.59 -0.28 23.61
CA PRO A 32 8.41 1.07 23.10
C PRO A 32 8.37 1.03 21.56
N PRO A 33 7.45 1.78 20.91
CA PRO A 33 7.26 1.73 19.46
C PRO A 33 8.52 2.00 18.64
N GLU A 34 9.51 2.69 19.22
CA GLU A 34 10.82 2.89 18.60
C GLU A 34 11.54 1.58 18.30
N LYS A 35 11.28 0.49 19.05
CA LYS A 35 11.96 -0.81 18.89
C LYS A 35 11.24 -1.79 17.95
N TRP A 36 10.14 -1.37 17.34
CA TRP A 36 9.29 -2.20 16.47
C TRP A 36 9.68 -2.07 14.98
N TYR A 37 10.98 -2.08 14.65
CA TYR A 37 11.45 -1.70 13.32
C TYR A 37 10.84 -2.57 12.20
N ASN A 38 10.89 -3.90 12.36
CA ASN A 38 10.42 -4.84 11.34
C ASN A 38 8.89 -4.87 11.22
N SER A 39 8.17 -4.87 12.35
CA SER A 39 6.70 -4.92 12.37
C SER A 39 6.07 -3.61 11.88
N ARG A 40 6.67 -2.44 12.21
CA ARG A 40 6.23 -1.13 11.70
C ARG A 40 6.43 -0.99 10.21
N ASP A 41 7.56 -1.44 9.68
CA ASP A 41 7.81 -1.37 8.24
C ASP A 41 6.92 -2.34 7.45
N LEU A 42 6.60 -3.52 7.99
CA LEU A 42 5.60 -4.39 7.38
C LEU A 42 4.21 -3.73 7.37
N VAL A 43 3.77 -3.14 8.49
CA VAL A 43 2.47 -2.45 8.54
C VAL A 43 2.40 -1.33 7.49
N ARG A 44 3.51 -0.63 7.26
CA ARG A 44 3.60 0.40 6.21
C ARG A 44 3.54 -0.20 4.81
N VAL A 45 4.28 -1.28 4.53
CA VAL A 45 4.18 -2.01 3.25
C VAL A 45 2.75 -2.50 3.00
N LYS A 46 2.11 -3.09 4.02
CA LYS A 46 0.71 -3.53 3.95
C LYS A 46 -0.21 -2.37 3.57
N ARG A 47 -0.02 -1.18 4.15
CA ARG A 47 -0.81 0.00 3.80
C ARG A 47 -0.52 0.50 2.38
N SER A 48 0.74 0.51 1.93
CA SER A 48 1.07 0.88 0.55
C SER A 48 0.47 -0.06 -0.49
N ILE A 49 0.46 -1.37 -0.21
CA ILE A 49 -0.23 -2.36 -1.08
C ILE A 49 -1.73 -2.07 -1.13
N ALA A 50 -2.36 -1.77 0.02
CA ALA A 50 -3.77 -1.38 0.04
C ALA A 50 -4.04 -0.06 -0.71
N MET A 51 -3.14 0.92 -0.60
CA MET A 51 -3.27 2.20 -1.30
C MET A 51 -3.21 1.99 -2.81
N LEU A 52 -2.20 1.26 -3.32
CA LEU A 52 -2.08 0.99 -4.75
C LEU A 52 -3.27 0.19 -5.28
N ARG A 53 -3.81 -0.73 -4.48
CA ARG A 53 -5.06 -1.44 -4.81
C ARG A 53 -6.20 -0.46 -5.03
N VAL A 54 -6.42 0.47 -4.10
CA VAL A 54 -7.51 1.45 -4.23
C VAL A 54 -7.27 2.38 -5.42
N ILE A 55 -6.03 2.78 -5.71
CA ILE A 55 -5.71 3.56 -6.92
C ILE A 55 -6.16 2.80 -8.17
N PHE A 56 -5.79 1.53 -8.30
CA PHE A 56 -6.18 0.70 -9.45
C PHE A 56 -7.70 0.49 -9.52
N GLU A 57 -8.37 0.23 -8.39
CA GLU A 57 -9.83 0.14 -8.34
C GLU A 57 -10.50 1.44 -8.83
N GLN A 58 -9.96 2.62 -8.52
CA GLN A 58 -10.49 3.90 -9.01
C GLN A 58 -10.20 4.11 -10.51
N ILE A 59 -8.99 3.80 -10.98
CA ILE A 59 -8.64 3.88 -12.40
C ILE A 59 -9.56 2.98 -13.24
N LEU A 60 -9.78 1.74 -12.79
CA LEU A 60 -10.67 0.79 -13.46
C LEU A 60 -12.13 1.25 -13.48
N LYS A 61 -12.60 1.97 -12.43
CA LYS A 61 -13.95 2.54 -12.37
C LYS A 61 -14.14 3.74 -13.28
N ASN A 62 -13.10 4.58 -13.43
CA ASN A 62 -13.18 5.84 -14.17
C ASN A 62 -12.93 5.66 -15.68
N ASN A 63 -12.68 4.44 -16.15
CA ASN A 63 -12.71 4.03 -17.56
C ASN A 63 -11.95 4.96 -18.54
N ARG A 64 -10.63 5.11 -18.34
CA ARG A 64 -9.68 5.98 -19.09
C ARG A 64 -9.71 7.49 -18.76
N GLU A 65 -10.02 7.88 -17.53
CA GLU A 65 -9.66 9.24 -17.10
C GLU A 65 -8.15 9.45 -17.18
N ASP A 66 -7.72 10.57 -17.78
CA ASP A 66 -6.30 10.85 -18.01
C ASP A 66 -5.57 11.33 -16.75
N SER A 67 -6.30 11.90 -15.78
CA SER A 67 -5.72 12.37 -14.52
C SER A 67 -5.66 11.26 -13.46
N LEU A 68 -4.49 11.13 -12.81
CA LEU A 68 -4.30 10.25 -11.65
C LEU A 68 -4.65 10.92 -10.32
N THR A 69 -4.90 12.23 -10.29
CA THR A 69 -5.10 13.00 -9.05
C THR A 69 -6.30 12.51 -8.26
N GLY A 70 -7.44 12.28 -8.93
CA GLY A 70 -8.64 11.73 -8.30
C GLY A 70 -8.40 10.36 -7.66
N PRO A 71 -7.95 9.35 -8.43
CA PRO A 71 -7.59 8.03 -7.90
C PRO A 71 -6.61 8.05 -6.72
N VAL A 72 -5.54 8.86 -6.81
CA VAL A 72 -4.51 8.96 -5.76
C VAL A 72 -5.08 9.57 -4.48
N ASN A 73 -5.85 10.65 -4.58
CA ASN A 73 -6.43 11.32 -3.40
C ASN A 73 -7.43 10.41 -2.68
N VAL A 74 -8.32 9.76 -3.43
CA VAL A 74 -9.28 8.79 -2.85
C VAL A 74 -8.54 7.65 -2.13
N ALA A 75 -7.47 7.12 -2.72
CA ALA A 75 -6.69 6.06 -2.08
C ALA A 75 -5.94 6.54 -0.84
N TYR A 76 -5.36 7.75 -0.89
CA TYR A 76 -4.63 8.34 0.22
C TYR A 76 -5.54 8.57 1.43
N ASP A 77 -6.71 9.19 1.22
CA ASP A 77 -7.69 9.48 2.27
C ASP A 77 -8.18 8.23 2.98
N ASN A 78 -8.44 7.17 2.21
CA ASN A 78 -8.95 5.92 2.76
C ASN A 78 -7.90 5.12 3.53
N ILE A 79 -6.63 5.17 3.10
CA ILE A 79 -5.62 4.20 3.56
C ILE A 79 -4.54 4.83 4.44
N LEU A 80 -4.04 6.02 4.10
CA LEU A 80 -2.89 6.62 4.76
C LEU A 80 -3.24 7.81 5.65
N ALA A 81 -4.22 8.62 5.26
CA ALA A 81 -4.61 9.82 6.00
C ALA A 81 -4.90 9.57 7.50
N PRO A 82 -5.53 8.45 7.92
CA PRO A 82 -5.76 8.15 9.33
C PRO A 82 -4.48 7.95 10.17
N TYR A 83 -3.32 7.77 9.52
CA TYR A 83 -2.04 7.50 10.16
C TYR A 83 -1.03 8.64 10.03
N HIS A 84 -1.42 9.73 9.40
CA HIS A 84 -0.58 10.91 9.17
C HIS A 84 -1.14 12.11 9.92
N SER A 85 -0.26 13.04 10.29
CA SER A 85 -0.67 14.29 10.94
C SER A 85 -1.44 15.17 9.96
N TYR A 86 -2.24 16.09 10.48
CA TYR A 86 -2.96 17.08 9.66
C TYR A 86 -2.04 17.82 8.68
N ILE A 87 -0.85 18.24 9.15
CA ILE A 87 0.16 18.92 8.32
C ILE A 87 0.65 18.00 7.20
N ALA A 88 0.95 16.73 7.51
CA ALA A 88 1.38 15.77 6.50
C ALA A 88 0.27 15.48 5.46
N ASN A 89 -0.98 15.33 5.90
CA ASN A 89 -2.12 15.13 5.01
C ASN A 89 -2.31 16.31 4.06
N ARG A 90 -2.27 17.54 4.58
CA ARG A 90 -2.38 18.76 3.77
C ARG A 90 -1.23 18.87 2.77
N PHE A 91 -0.01 18.52 3.18
CA PHE A 91 1.14 18.54 2.29
C PHE A 91 0.96 17.56 1.13
N VAL A 92 0.51 16.32 1.38
CA VAL A 92 0.28 15.34 0.31
C VAL A 92 -0.80 15.80 -0.66
N HIS A 93 -1.92 16.33 -0.16
CA HIS A 93 -2.97 16.86 -1.03
C HIS A 93 -2.45 18.00 -1.90
N LEU A 94 -1.78 18.97 -1.29
CA LEU A 94 -1.18 20.07 -2.05
C LEU A 94 -0.19 19.54 -3.07
N PHE A 95 0.69 18.60 -2.70
CA PHE A 95 1.65 17.98 -3.59
C PHE A 95 0.99 17.35 -4.81
N THR A 96 -0.06 16.53 -4.62
CA THR A 96 -0.81 15.92 -5.74
C THR A 96 -1.55 16.93 -6.63
N MET A 97 -1.69 18.19 -6.18
CA MET A 97 -2.31 19.29 -6.92
C MET A 97 -1.30 20.24 -7.56
N VAL A 98 -0.04 20.26 -7.09
CA VAL A 98 0.98 21.25 -7.51
C VAL A 98 2.22 20.64 -8.15
N GLU A 99 2.57 19.38 -7.83
CA GLU A 99 3.52 18.59 -8.60
C GLU A 99 2.73 17.63 -9.47
N ASP A 100 2.90 17.78 -10.79
CA ASP A 100 2.13 17.04 -11.78
C ASP A 100 2.42 15.55 -11.66
N LEU A 101 1.48 14.80 -11.08
CA LEU A 101 1.37 13.37 -11.36
C LEU A 101 1.41 13.18 -12.88
N PRO A 102 2.08 12.14 -13.40
CA PRO A 102 2.05 11.88 -14.83
C PRO A 102 0.61 11.69 -15.27
N THR A 103 0.30 12.09 -16.51
CA THR A 103 -0.94 11.69 -17.15
C THR A 103 -0.98 10.18 -17.27
N MET A 104 -2.18 9.61 -17.43
CA MET A 104 -2.35 8.18 -17.64
C MET A 104 -1.56 7.72 -18.87
N GLU A 105 -1.61 8.50 -19.96
CA GLU A 105 -0.82 8.24 -21.16
C GLU A 105 0.68 8.18 -20.85
N LYS A 106 1.21 9.16 -20.09
CA LYS A 106 2.63 9.19 -19.76
C LYS A 106 3.05 8.03 -18.86
N LEU A 107 2.19 7.67 -17.91
CA LEU A 107 2.41 6.51 -17.05
C LEU A 107 2.49 5.22 -17.87
N LEU A 108 1.55 5.00 -18.78
CA LEU A 108 1.52 3.81 -19.65
C LEU A 108 2.74 3.74 -20.56
N GLU A 109 3.15 4.88 -21.14
CA GLU A 109 4.38 4.98 -21.94
C GLU A 109 5.61 4.56 -21.11
N GLN A 110 5.73 5.05 -19.87
CA GLN A 110 6.83 4.72 -18.96
C GLN A 110 6.84 3.24 -18.54
N LEU A 111 5.67 2.62 -18.45
CA LEU A 111 5.51 1.20 -18.13
C LEU A 111 5.70 0.31 -19.36
N GLY A 112 5.70 0.87 -20.57
CA GLY A 112 5.71 0.11 -21.81
C GLY A 112 4.42 -0.71 -22.00
N GLU A 113 3.31 -0.22 -21.45
CA GLU A 113 2.02 -0.90 -21.47
C GLU A 113 1.00 -0.18 -22.36
N THR A 114 0.11 -0.97 -22.95
CA THR A 114 -1.14 -0.44 -23.49
C THR A 114 -2.18 -0.34 -22.38
N TRP A 115 -3.26 0.41 -22.61
CA TRP A 115 -4.38 0.41 -21.68
C TRP A 115 -4.92 -0.99 -21.40
N ASP A 116 -5.07 -1.85 -22.42
CA ASP A 116 -5.67 -3.17 -22.26
C ASP A 116 -4.79 -4.10 -21.43
N SER A 117 -3.46 -4.08 -21.65
CA SER A 117 -2.51 -4.81 -20.80
C SER A 117 -2.49 -4.27 -19.37
N ALA A 118 -2.55 -2.94 -19.22
CA ALA A 118 -2.55 -2.30 -17.91
C ALA A 118 -3.82 -2.66 -17.12
N VAL A 119 -4.98 -2.72 -17.76
CA VAL A 119 -6.24 -3.17 -17.13
C VAL A 119 -6.12 -4.60 -16.61
N ASP A 120 -5.59 -5.53 -17.42
CA ASP A 120 -5.39 -6.93 -16.98
C ASP A 120 -4.40 -7.01 -15.80
N HIS A 121 -3.31 -6.25 -15.83
CA HIS A 121 -2.34 -6.21 -14.73
C HIS A 121 -2.91 -5.56 -13.47
N MET A 122 -3.65 -4.45 -13.60
CA MET A 122 -4.33 -3.78 -12.48
C MET A 122 -5.35 -4.70 -11.83
N ASP A 123 -6.17 -5.41 -12.61
CA ASP A 123 -7.18 -6.34 -12.08
C ASP A 123 -6.52 -7.50 -11.32
N ARG A 124 -5.49 -8.12 -11.89
CA ARG A 124 -4.70 -9.17 -11.21
C ARG A 124 -4.10 -8.67 -9.90
N TYR A 125 -3.57 -7.45 -9.90
CA TYR A 125 -3.05 -6.83 -8.67
C TYR A 125 -4.17 -6.64 -7.64
N VAL A 126 -5.33 -6.15 -8.05
CA VAL A 126 -6.48 -5.94 -7.16
C VAL A 126 -6.92 -7.25 -6.51
N GLN A 127 -7.04 -8.33 -7.29
CA GLN A 127 -7.39 -9.65 -6.78
C GLN A 127 -6.34 -10.19 -5.80
N ALA A 128 -5.06 -10.18 -6.20
CA ALA A 128 -3.98 -10.72 -5.39
C ALA A 128 -3.79 -9.95 -4.07
N SER A 129 -3.84 -8.62 -4.14
CA SER A 129 -3.72 -7.75 -2.96
C SER A 129 -4.92 -7.91 -2.01
N ASN A 130 -6.14 -8.08 -2.53
CA ASN A 130 -7.32 -8.37 -1.71
C ASN A 130 -7.19 -9.70 -0.96
N MET A 131 -6.71 -10.74 -1.64
CA MET A 131 -6.46 -12.04 -1.01
C MET A 131 -5.41 -11.90 0.10
N LEU A 132 -4.29 -11.24 -0.17
CA LEU A 132 -3.23 -10.99 0.81
C LEU A 132 -3.75 -10.25 2.06
N GLN A 133 -4.49 -9.15 1.87
CA GLN A 133 -5.03 -8.36 2.98
C GLN A 133 -6.05 -9.16 3.81
N THR A 134 -6.87 -9.97 3.15
CA THR A 134 -7.87 -10.81 3.80
C THR A 134 -7.19 -11.89 4.64
N THR A 135 -6.21 -12.60 4.08
CA THR A 135 -5.44 -13.62 4.80
C THR A 135 -4.75 -13.04 6.03
N LEU A 136 -4.06 -11.89 5.88
CA LEU A 136 -3.39 -11.22 7.00
C LEU A 136 -4.37 -10.76 8.07
N ARG A 137 -5.53 -10.21 7.68
CA ARG A 137 -6.57 -9.81 8.62
C ARG A 137 -7.10 -11.02 9.40
N THR A 138 -7.46 -12.10 8.70
CA THR A 138 -7.97 -13.34 9.31
C THR A 138 -6.97 -13.88 10.32
N TYR A 139 -5.68 -13.96 9.96
CA TYR A 139 -4.62 -14.40 10.84
C TYR A 139 -4.54 -13.56 12.11
N LEU A 140 -4.46 -12.23 11.97
CA LEU A 140 -4.34 -11.30 13.09
C LEU A 140 -5.56 -11.26 14.01
N THR A 141 -6.75 -11.62 13.50
CA THR A 141 -7.99 -11.66 14.29
C THR A 141 -8.18 -12.99 15.02
N HIS A 142 -7.72 -14.11 14.47
CA HIS A 142 -8.00 -15.45 15.04
C HIS A 142 -6.82 -16.04 15.83
N MET A 143 -5.59 -15.61 15.58
CA MET A 143 -4.39 -16.16 16.25
C MET A 143 -3.56 -15.11 17.02
N GLY A 144 -4.01 -13.85 17.02
CA GLY A 144 -3.37 -12.72 17.71
C GLY A 144 -3.77 -12.58 19.17
#